data_AF-A0A3M2GYP6-F1
#
_entry.id   AF-A0A3M2GYP6-F1
#
_cell.length_a   1.000
_cell.length_b   1.000
_cell.length_c   1.000
_cell.angle_alpha   90.00
_cell.angle_beta   90.00
_cell.angle_gamma   90.00
#
_symmetry.space_group_name_H-M   'P 1'
#
loop_
_entity.id
_entity.type
_entity.pdbx_description
1 polymer ?
#
loop_
_entity_poly.entity_id
_entity_poly.type
_entity_poly.pdbx_seq_one_letter_code
_entity_poly.pdbx_strand_id
1 'polypeptide(L)'
;MKHCLVFNYGSSTLKYAFFKGLRKLRTATLKAKSVEDCKSIVREVLRTAQRVDLIAHRVVHGMDMDSPMLIDHAGLQKLRELTLFAPLHNTLALAGVEVCIQELPHVPQYAIFDTSFFKDLPFTSRAYALPTELYQKGVKRYGFHGISYSYLLQETARLMKKRVNTLNLIMLHLGSGASVCAVQKGKPIDTSMGMTPLEGLVMSTRAGDLDPGVVLYLLKMGKTPEEVESFLYKECGIKGLTGDGDMRRLIEDARKGVRDAEKALSLYVYRIKKY
;
A
#
# COMPACT_ATOMS: atom_id res chain seq x y z
N MET A 1 -28.24 1.01 11.66
CA MET A 1 -26.97 1.19 10.91
C MET A 1 -25.84 0.53 11.67
N LYS A 2 -25.00 -0.26 11.00
CA LYS A 2 -23.86 -0.98 11.62
C LYS A 2 -22.71 -0.04 11.99
N HIS A 3 -21.98 -0.36 13.06
CA HIS A 3 -20.75 0.28 13.50
C HIS A 3 -19.55 -0.50 12.96
N CYS A 4 -18.70 0.18 12.20
CA CYS A 4 -17.53 -0.42 11.58
C CYS A 4 -16.26 0.21 12.15
N LEU A 5 -15.30 -0.63 12.54
CA LEU A 5 -13.96 -0.22 12.89
C LEU A 5 -13.00 -0.60 11.75
N VAL A 6 -12.26 0.37 11.23
CA VAL A 6 -11.29 0.14 10.17
C VAL A 6 -9.89 0.35 10.70
N PHE A 7 -8.98 -0.59 10.45
CA PHE A 7 -7.56 -0.47 10.73
C PHE A 7 -6.74 -0.38 9.44
N ASN A 8 -5.74 0.49 9.45
CA ASN A 8 -4.75 0.64 8.39
C ASN A 8 -3.36 0.65 8.99
N TYR A 9 -2.61 -0.41 8.69
CA TYR A 9 -1.28 -0.68 9.20
C TYR A 9 -0.23 -0.13 8.21
N GLY A 10 0.45 0.94 8.61
CA GLY A 10 1.61 1.47 7.91
C GLY A 10 2.92 0.97 8.53
N SER A 11 4.04 1.17 7.85
CA SER A 11 5.36 0.72 8.32
C SER A 11 5.83 1.35 9.63
N SER A 12 5.33 2.54 9.96
CA SER A 12 5.68 3.31 11.17
C SER A 12 4.48 3.90 11.89
N THR A 13 3.26 3.62 11.40
CA THR A 13 2.01 4.19 11.93
C THR A 13 0.88 3.18 11.88
N LEU A 14 -0.04 3.27 12.82
CA LEU A 14 -1.32 2.60 12.79
C LEU A 14 -2.41 3.68 12.72
N LYS A 15 -3.25 3.60 11.70
CA LYS A 15 -4.42 4.47 11.56
C LYS A 15 -5.67 3.65 11.84
N TYR A 16 -6.63 4.26 12.51
CA TYR A 16 -7.95 3.66 12.65
C TYR A 16 -9.05 4.67 12.39
N ALA A 17 -10.24 4.17 12.07
CA ALA A 17 -11.43 4.99 11.97
C ALA A 17 -12.69 4.21 12.40
N PHE A 18 -13.56 4.89 13.15
CA PHE A 18 -14.88 4.41 13.52
C PHE A 18 -15.93 5.00 12.58
N PHE A 19 -16.84 4.16 12.12
CA PHE A 19 -17.94 4.55 11.24
C PHE A 19 -19.28 4.05 11.79
N LYS A 20 -20.36 4.79 11.50
CA LYS A 20 -21.75 4.34 11.62
C LYS A 20 -22.41 4.46 10.25
N GLY A 21 -22.64 3.32 9.59
CA GLY A 21 -22.89 3.33 8.14
C GLY A 21 -21.69 3.91 7.39
N LEU A 22 -21.92 4.89 6.50
CA LEU A 22 -20.85 5.60 5.78
C LEU A 22 -20.34 6.86 6.51
N ARG A 23 -20.95 7.23 7.65
CA ARG A 23 -20.53 8.40 8.41
C ARG A 23 -19.32 8.06 9.27
N LYS A 24 -18.19 8.73 8.99
CA LYS A 24 -17.00 8.69 9.84
C LYS A 24 -17.27 9.42 11.16
N LEU A 25 -17.08 8.73 12.28
CA LEU A 25 -17.30 9.27 13.62
C LEU A 25 -16.01 9.79 14.24
N ARG A 26 -14.93 8.99 14.16
CA ARG A 26 -13.63 9.28 14.76
C ARG A 26 -12.52 8.65 13.93
N THR A 27 -11.36 9.28 13.89
CA THR A 27 -10.14 8.70 13.31
C THR A 27 -8.92 9.22 14.05
N ALA A 28 -7.86 8.40 14.09
CA ALA A 28 -6.56 8.83 14.59
C ALA A 28 -5.44 8.16 13.80
N THR A 29 -4.25 8.75 13.86
CA THR A 29 -2.99 8.16 13.39
C THR A 29 -2.04 8.12 14.57
N LEU A 30 -1.58 6.93 14.90
CA LEU A 30 -0.69 6.66 16.02
C LEU A 30 0.64 6.13 15.49
N LYS A 31 1.74 6.40 16.19
CA LYS A 31 3.05 5.84 15.84
C LYS A 31 3.08 4.38 16.29
N ALA A 32 3.41 3.48 15.39
CA ALA A 32 3.59 2.05 15.68
C ALA A 32 4.89 1.62 15.01
N LYS A 33 5.96 1.45 15.81
CA LYS A 33 7.30 1.14 15.31
C LYS A 33 7.63 -0.35 15.38
N SER A 34 6.84 -1.10 16.14
CA SER A 34 7.02 -2.54 16.35
C SER A 34 5.70 -3.30 16.27
N VAL A 35 5.79 -4.63 16.20
CA VAL A 35 4.62 -5.52 16.32
C VAL A 35 3.95 -5.34 17.68
N GLU A 36 4.71 -5.16 18.76
CA GLU A 36 4.13 -4.99 20.10
C GLU A 36 3.43 -3.64 20.25
N ASP A 37 3.99 -2.57 19.68
CA ASP A 37 3.33 -1.26 19.62
C ASP A 37 1.98 -1.39 18.91
N CYS A 38 1.95 -2.09 17.76
CA CYS A 38 0.73 -2.34 17.00
C CYS A 38 -0.31 -3.07 17.85
N LYS A 39 0.09 -4.18 18.51
CA LYS A 39 -0.80 -4.97 19.36
C LYS A 39 -1.36 -4.13 20.51
N SER A 40 -0.50 -3.40 21.22
CA SER A 40 -0.88 -2.53 22.33
C SER A 40 -1.89 -1.46 21.89
N ILE A 41 -1.61 -0.76 20.80
CA ILE A 41 -2.50 0.26 20.23
C ILE A 41 -3.85 -0.35 19.82
N VAL A 42 -3.87 -1.51 19.18
CA VAL A 42 -5.13 -2.17 18.80
C VAL A 42 -5.96 -2.47 20.06
N ARG A 43 -5.37 -3.06 21.11
CA ARG A 43 -6.08 -3.32 22.38
C ARG A 43 -6.67 -2.06 22.98
N GLU A 44 -5.90 -0.97 23.02
CA GLU A 44 -6.37 0.32 23.53
C GLU A 44 -7.56 0.84 22.71
N VAL A 45 -7.46 0.81 21.38
CA VAL A 45 -8.54 1.26 20.49
C VAL A 45 -9.81 0.45 20.74
N LEU A 46 -9.70 -0.88 20.87
CA LEU A 46 -10.84 -1.76 21.14
C LEU A 46 -11.50 -1.46 22.49
N ARG A 47 -10.73 -1.19 23.55
CA ARG A 47 -11.27 -0.81 24.87
C ARG A 47 -12.07 0.50 24.86
N THR A 48 -11.73 1.43 23.95
CA THR A 48 -12.48 2.69 23.80
C THR A 48 -13.72 2.55 22.91
N ALA A 49 -13.95 1.39 22.30
CA ALA A 49 -15.07 1.18 21.40
C ALA A 49 -16.32 0.77 22.18
N GLN A 50 -17.35 1.63 22.19
CA GLN A 50 -18.63 1.29 22.83
C GLN A 50 -19.37 0.15 22.13
N ARG A 51 -19.28 0.11 20.78
CA ARG A 51 -19.94 -0.90 19.95
C ARG A 51 -19.20 -1.06 18.63
N VAL A 52 -18.93 -2.31 18.24
CA VAL A 52 -18.33 -2.68 16.96
C VAL A 52 -19.14 -3.85 16.39
N ASP A 53 -19.78 -3.65 15.24
CA ASP A 53 -20.58 -4.67 14.57
C ASP A 53 -19.76 -5.42 13.48
N LEU A 54 -18.65 -4.83 13.01
CA LEU A 54 -17.66 -5.46 12.12
C LEU A 54 -16.31 -4.73 12.15
N ILE A 55 -15.23 -5.42 11.77
CA ILE A 55 -13.89 -4.85 11.65
C ILE A 55 -13.36 -5.06 10.22
N ALA A 56 -12.74 -4.03 9.64
CA ALA A 56 -12.04 -4.13 8.36
C ALA A 56 -10.55 -3.81 8.51
N HIS A 57 -9.71 -4.67 7.95
CA HIS A 57 -8.26 -4.58 8.03
C HIS A 57 -7.72 -4.33 6.63
N ARG A 58 -7.04 -3.20 6.43
CA ARG A 58 -6.24 -3.03 5.21
C ARG A 58 -5.03 -3.97 5.29
N VAL A 59 -4.91 -4.84 4.30
CA VAL A 59 -3.75 -5.70 4.10
C VAL A 59 -3.09 -5.29 2.79
N VAL A 60 -1.80 -5.01 2.82
CA VAL A 60 -1.11 -4.42 1.66
C VAL A 60 -0.97 -5.46 0.55
N HIS A 61 -0.53 -6.68 0.87
CA HIS A 61 -0.28 -7.68 -0.16
C HIS A 61 -1.26 -8.86 -0.03
N GLY A 62 -2.26 -8.91 -0.92
CA GLY A 62 -3.20 -10.04 -1.00
C GLY A 62 -2.82 -11.11 -2.01
N MET A 63 -1.71 -10.95 -2.74
CA MET A 63 -1.45 -11.72 -3.96
C MET A 63 -2.68 -11.61 -4.89
N ASP A 64 -3.24 -12.74 -5.33
CA ASP A 64 -4.44 -12.83 -6.18
C ASP A 64 -5.75 -12.88 -5.40
N MET A 65 -5.73 -12.67 -4.07
CA MET A 65 -6.92 -12.78 -3.24
C MET A 65 -7.94 -11.68 -3.54
N ASP A 66 -9.20 -12.11 -3.54
CA ASP A 66 -10.35 -11.21 -3.63
C ASP A 66 -10.59 -10.41 -2.36
N SER A 67 -11.20 -9.24 -2.51
CA SER A 67 -11.64 -8.40 -1.41
C SER A 67 -13.15 -8.12 -1.49
N PRO A 68 -13.86 -8.06 -0.34
CA PRO A 68 -13.39 -8.38 1.01
C PRO A 68 -13.25 -9.89 1.24
N MET A 69 -12.25 -10.31 2.03
CA MET A 69 -12.12 -11.70 2.49
C MET A 69 -12.53 -11.79 3.96
N LEU A 70 -13.46 -12.69 4.30
CA LEU A 70 -13.83 -12.98 5.69
C LEU A 70 -12.64 -13.62 6.43
N ILE A 71 -12.37 -13.17 7.65
CA ILE A 71 -11.31 -13.72 8.51
C ILE A 71 -11.95 -14.68 9.51
N ASP A 72 -12.27 -15.88 9.04
CA ASP A 72 -12.54 -17.05 9.88
C ASP A 72 -11.24 -17.85 10.12
N HIS A 73 -11.33 -19.11 10.57
CA HIS A 73 -10.15 -19.95 10.76
C HIS A 73 -9.33 -20.14 9.47
N ALA A 74 -9.99 -20.34 8.33
CA ALA A 74 -9.33 -20.52 7.04
C ALA A 74 -8.76 -19.18 6.52
N GLY A 75 -9.52 -18.09 6.67
CA GLY A 75 -9.07 -16.74 6.32
C GLY A 75 -7.85 -16.29 7.13
N LEU A 76 -7.80 -16.61 8.43
CA LEU A 76 -6.63 -16.32 9.27
C LEU A 76 -5.41 -17.12 8.81
N GLN A 77 -5.58 -18.41 8.51
CA GLN A 77 -4.48 -19.21 7.97
C GLN A 77 -3.99 -18.64 6.64
N LYS A 78 -4.90 -18.17 5.78
CA LYS A 78 -4.52 -17.54 4.52
C LYS A 78 -3.73 -16.24 4.73
N LEU A 79 -4.11 -15.42 5.71
CA LEU A 79 -3.34 -14.22 6.07
C LEU A 79 -1.93 -14.54 6.57
N ARG A 80 -1.74 -15.66 7.28
CA ARG A 80 -0.41 -16.13 7.71
C ARG A 80 0.46 -16.49 6.51
N GLU A 81 -0.08 -17.23 5.54
CA GLU A 81 0.62 -17.56 4.28
C GLU A 81 1.00 -16.29 3.50
N LEU A 82 0.07 -15.34 3.36
CA LEU A 82 0.34 -14.07 2.70
C LEU A 82 1.42 -13.25 3.41
N THR A 83 1.55 -13.41 4.73
CA THR A 83 2.60 -12.73 5.50
C THR A 83 3.97 -13.34 5.24
N LEU A 84 4.06 -14.66 5.00
CA LEU A 84 5.33 -15.29 4.60
C LEU A 84 5.82 -14.77 3.24
N PHE A 85 4.91 -14.46 2.32
CA PHE A 85 5.25 -13.90 1.02
C PHE A 85 5.68 -12.43 1.09
N ALA A 86 5.04 -11.64 1.95
CA ALA A 86 5.26 -10.19 2.06
C ALA A 86 5.42 -9.72 3.52
N PRO A 87 6.46 -10.18 4.23
CA PRO A 87 6.58 -10.00 5.68
C PRO A 87 6.64 -8.53 6.09
N LEU A 88 7.39 -7.70 5.36
CA LEU A 88 7.48 -6.26 5.63
C LEU A 88 6.14 -5.52 5.56
N HIS A 89 5.19 -6.05 4.78
CA HIS A 89 3.94 -5.37 4.46
C HIS A 89 2.76 -5.86 5.29
N ASN A 90 2.76 -7.15 5.62
CA ASN A 90 1.59 -7.82 6.20
C ASN A 90 1.73 -8.16 7.69
N THR A 91 2.95 -8.20 8.26
CA THR A 91 3.18 -8.62 9.66
C THR A 91 2.38 -7.78 10.67
N LEU A 92 2.35 -6.45 10.51
CA LEU A 92 1.60 -5.58 11.41
C LEU A 92 0.08 -5.77 11.26
N ALA A 93 -0.39 -6.05 10.04
CA ALA A 93 -1.79 -6.32 9.79
C ALA A 93 -2.22 -7.65 10.44
N LEU A 94 -1.44 -8.72 10.26
CA LEU A 94 -1.67 -10.01 10.91
C LEU A 94 -1.70 -9.86 12.44
N ALA A 95 -0.73 -9.16 13.03
CA ALA A 95 -0.69 -8.94 14.47
C ALA A 95 -1.93 -8.19 14.99
N GLY A 96 -2.40 -7.17 14.25
CA GLY A 96 -3.61 -6.45 14.61
C GLY A 96 -4.89 -7.28 14.47
N VAL A 97 -4.97 -8.13 13.45
CA VAL A 97 -6.06 -9.11 13.25
C VAL A 97 -6.10 -10.10 14.42
N GLU A 98 -4.96 -10.69 14.79
CA GLU A 98 -4.89 -11.66 15.88
C GLU A 98 -5.37 -11.06 17.22
N VAL A 99 -5.01 -9.80 17.51
CA VAL A 99 -5.52 -9.09 18.69
C VAL A 99 -7.03 -8.88 18.59
N CYS A 100 -7.57 -8.48 17.44
CA CYS A 100 -9.01 -8.29 17.28
C CYS A 100 -9.79 -9.59 17.47
N ILE A 101 -9.25 -10.73 16.99
CA ILE A 101 -9.85 -12.06 17.20
C ILE A 101 -9.86 -12.43 18.69
N GLN A 102 -8.78 -12.15 19.40
CA GLN A 102 -8.68 -12.44 20.84
C GLN A 102 -9.65 -11.59 21.68
N GLU A 103 -9.73 -10.29 21.40
CA GLU A 103 -10.51 -9.34 22.21
C GLU A 103 -12.01 -9.32 21.83
N LEU A 104 -12.35 -9.59 20.56
CA LEU A 104 -13.72 -9.54 20.04
C LEU A 104 -14.05 -10.76 19.16
N PRO A 105 -14.05 -11.99 19.72
CA PRO A 105 -14.18 -13.23 18.95
C PRO A 105 -15.51 -13.38 18.18
N HIS A 106 -16.56 -12.66 18.60
CA HIS A 106 -17.88 -12.71 17.99
C HIS A 106 -18.10 -11.68 16.88
N VAL A 107 -17.17 -10.74 16.70
CA VAL A 107 -17.30 -9.66 15.71
C VAL A 107 -16.68 -10.12 14.38
N PRO A 108 -17.43 -10.12 13.26
CA PRO A 108 -16.89 -10.51 11.97
C PRO A 108 -15.82 -9.53 11.49
N GLN A 109 -14.71 -10.08 11.00
CA GLN A 109 -13.56 -9.32 10.53
C GLN A 109 -13.29 -9.60 9.06
N TYR A 110 -12.86 -8.59 8.33
CA TYR A 110 -12.60 -8.68 6.90
C TYR A 110 -11.24 -8.11 6.53
N ALA A 111 -10.48 -8.84 5.72
CA ALA A 111 -9.28 -8.32 5.07
C ALA A 111 -9.65 -7.64 3.75
N ILE A 112 -9.11 -6.44 3.54
CA ILE A 112 -9.24 -5.68 2.30
C ILE A 112 -7.84 -5.49 1.71
N PHE A 113 -7.61 -6.05 0.54
CA PHE A 113 -6.29 -6.11 -0.09
C PHE A 113 -6.07 -4.95 -1.06
N ASP A 114 -4.93 -4.27 -0.95
CA ASP A 114 -4.52 -3.24 -1.93
C ASP A 114 -4.30 -3.84 -3.34
N THR A 115 -4.03 -5.14 -3.45
CA THR A 115 -3.78 -5.84 -4.72
C THR A 115 -5.07 -6.24 -5.46
N SER A 116 -6.20 -6.35 -4.75
CA SER A 116 -7.44 -6.93 -5.30
C SER A 116 -7.98 -6.20 -6.52
N PHE A 117 -7.87 -4.87 -6.57
CA PHE A 117 -8.31 -4.06 -7.70
C PHE A 117 -7.61 -4.45 -9.01
N PHE A 118 -6.36 -4.90 -8.93
CA PHE A 118 -5.48 -5.21 -10.04
C PHE A 118 -5.42 -6.71 -10.37
N LYS A 119 -6.23 -7.55 -9.72
CA LYS A 119 -6.14 -9.01 -9.86
C LYS A 119 -6.36 -9.49 -11.30
N ASP A 120 -7.09 -8.72 -12.11
CA ASP A 120 -7.46 -9.05 -13.50
C ASP A 120 -6.62 -8.27 -14.52
N LEU A 121 -5.47 -7.72 -14.11
CA LEU A 121 -4.53 -7.09 -15.04
C LEU A 121 -4.16 -8.06 -16.18
N PRO A 122 -4.12 -7.59 -17.45
CA PRO A 122 -3.74 -8.42 -18.58
C PRO A 122 -2.30 -8.90 -18.45
N PHE A 123 -2.00 -10.08 -19.01
CA PHE A 123 -0.67 -10.69 -18.99
C PHE A 123 0.43 -9.71 -19.38
N THR A 124 0.19 -8.86 -20.39
CA THR A 124 1.12 -7.85 -20.91
C THR A 124 1.56 -6.80 -19.88
N SER A 125 0.69 -6.44 -18.94
CA SER A 125 1.03 -5.53 -17.82
C SER A 125 1.48 -6.28 -16.58
N ARG A 126 1.19 -7.58 -16.52
CA ARG A 126 1.30 -8.38 -15.30
C ARG A 126 2.59 -9.17 -15.22
N ALA A 127 3.02 -9.75 -16.33
CA ALA A 127 4.21 -10.58 -16.39
C ALA A 127 5.46 -9.71 -16.43
N TYR A 128 6.50 -10.15 -15.73
CA TYR A 128 7.87 -9.75 -16.06
C TYR A 128 8.41 -10.68 -17.14
N ALA A 129 9.32 -10.18 -17.98
CA ALA A 129 10.01 -10.98 -19.01
C ALA A 129 11.04 -11.93 -18.36
N LEU A 130 10.54 -12.87 -17.55
CA LEU A 130 11.27 -13.87 -16.80
C LEU A 130 10.78 -15.27 -17.19
N PRO A 131 11.52 -16.35 -16.84
CA PRO A 131 11.04 -17.71 -17.04
C PRO A 131 9.62 -17.93 -16.49
N THR A 132 8.78 -18.62 -17.26
CA THR A 132 7.33 -18.80 -16.98
C THR A 132 7.08 -19.46 -15.63
N GLU A 133 7.98 -20.32 -15.16
CA GLU A 133 7.89 -21.00 -13.88
C GLU A 133 7.87 -20.02 -12.70
N LEU A 134 8.57 -18.87 -12.82
CA LEU A 134 8.55 -17.83 -11.80
C LEU A 134 7.20 -17.10 -11.76
N TYR A 135 6.59 -16.84 -12.91
CA TYR A 135 5.25 -16.28 -12.98
C TYR A 135 4.22 -17.19 -12.30
N GLN A 136 4.31 -18.50 -12.53
CA GLN A 136 3.46 -19.51 -11.89
C GLN A 136 3.67 -19.59 -10.38
N LYS A 137 4.90 -19.33 -9.91
CA LYS A 137 5.24 -19.21 -8.48
C LYS A 137 4.86 -17.85 -7.85
N GLY A 138 4.25 -16.95 -8.62
CA GLY A 138 3.76 -15.66 -8.11
C GLY A 138 4.73 -14.49 -8.26
N VAL A 139 5.81 -14.63 -9.02
CA VAL A 139 6.70 -13.52 -9.39
C VAL A 139 6.09 -12.77 -10.57
N LYS A 140 5.25 -11.79 -10.25
CA LYS A 140 4.47 -11.00 -11.21
C LYS A 140 4.05 -9.67 -10.60
N ARG A 141 3.58 -8.75 -11.42
CA ARG A 141 2.95 -7.51 -10.94
C ARG A 141 1.66 -7.82 -10.19
N TYR A 142 1.54 -7.29 -8.98
CA TYR A 142 0.30 -7.29 -8.22
C TYR A 142 -0.34 -5.91 -8.21
N GLY A 143 0.46 -4.84 -8.13
CA GLY A 143 -0.06 -3.49 -7.99
C GLY A 143 -0.63 -3.20 -6.60
N PHE A 144 -0.56 -1.94 -6.15
CA PHE A 144 -1.00 -1.53 -4.82
C PHE A 144 -1.71 -0.18 -4.86
N HIS A 145 -2.23 0.24 -3.70
CA HIS A 145 -3.21 1.32 -3.58
C HIS A 145 -4.54 1.03 -4.29
N GLY A 146 -4.87 -0.24 -4.55
CA GLY A 146 -6.10 -0.63 -5.24
C GLY A 146 -7.38 -0.18 -4.53
N ILE A 147 -7.38 -0.12 -3.20
CA ILE A 147 -8.49 0.46 -2.42
C ILE A 147 -8.70 1.93 -2.80
N SER A 148 -7.60 2.70 -2.91
CA SER A 148 -7.66 4.11 -3.31
C SER A 148 -8.13 4.26 -4.74
N TYR A 149 -7.63 3.45 -5.68
CA TYR A 149 -8.03 3.54 -7.09
C TYR A 149 -9.46 3.11 -7.33
N SER A 150 -9.93 2.06 -6.64
CA SER A 150 -11.32 1.63 -6.65
C SER A 150 -12.24 2.78 -6.20
N TYR A 151 -11.88 3.47 -5.11
CA TYR A 151 -12.60 4.67 -4.67
C TYR A 151 -12.54 5.81 -5.70
N LEU A 152 -11.35 6.15 -6.20
CA LEU A 152 -11.17 7.23 -7.17
C LEU A 152 -11.96 7.01 -8.46
N LEU A 153 -12.00 5.77 -8.96
CA LEU A 153 -12.76 5.42 -10.15
C LEU A 153 -14.26 5.66 -9.97
N GLN A 154 -14.82 5.20 -8.84
CA GLN A 154 -16.24 5.40 -8.52
C GLN A 154 -16.57 6.88 -8.33
N GLU A 155 -15.73 7.60 -7.60
CA GLU A 155 -15.95 9.02 -7.33
C GLU A 155 -15.81 9.87 -8.59
N THR A 156 -14.85 9.55 -9.46
CA THR A 156 -14.69 10.22 -10.76
C THR A 156 -15.92 9.98 -11.64
N ALA A 157 -16.43 8.75 -11.70
CA ALA A 157 -17.64 8.43 -12.45
C ALA A 157 -18.85 9.22 -11.94
N ARG A 158 -19.01 9.31 -10.62
CA ARG A 158 -20.06 10.10 -9.97
C ARG A 158 -19.96 11.58 -10.33
N LEU A 159 -18.77 12.18 -10.21
CA LEU A 159 -18.52 13.59 -10.51
C LEU A 159 -18.76 13.91 -11.99
N MET A 160 -18.34 13.02 -12.88
CA MET A 160 -18.54 13.16 -14.33
C MET A 160 -19.97 12.81 -14.78
N LYS A 161 -20.82 12.28 -13.89
CA LYS A 161 -22.15 11.73 -14.22
C LYS A 161 -22.09 10.68 -15.35
N LYS A 162 -21.04 9.85 -15.35
CA LYS A 162 -20.83 8.79 -16.34
C LYS A 162 -20.86 7.42 -15.68
N ARG A 163 -21.15 6.38 -16.46
CA ARG A 163 -21.03 4.99 -16.01
C ARG A 163 -19.55 4.61 -15.94
N VAL A 164 -19.15 3.92 -14.86
CA VAL A 164 -17.75 3.47 -14.64
C VAL A 164 -17.18 2.74 -15.86
N ASN A 165 -17.96 1.85 -16.48
CA ASN A 165 -17.54 1.06 -17.65
C ASN A 165 -17.34 1.85 -18.95
N THR A 166 -17.58 3.17 -18.94
CA THR A 166 -17.32 4.08 -20.07
C THR A 166 -16.05 4.92 -19.88
N LEU A 167 -15.42 4.83 -18.71
CA LEU A 167 -14.28 5.68 -18.37
C LEU A 167 -12.96 5.05 -18.80
N ASN A 168 -12.14 5.87 -19.44
CA ASN A 168 -10.72 5.64 -19.62
C ASN A 168 -10.00 6.74 -18.82
N LEU A 169 -9.15 6.37 -17.88
CA LEU A 169 -8.52 7.29 -16.94
C LEU A 169 -7.05 6.93 -16.73
N ILE A 170 -6.23 7.95 -16.49
CA ILE A 170 -4.95 7.79 -15.80
C ILE A 170 -5.14 8.42 -14.42
N MET A 171 -4.96 7.63 -13.36
CA MET A 171 -5.13 8.05 -11.98
C MET A 171 -3.78 8.02 -11.27
N LEU A 172 -3.46 9.08 -10.53
CA LEU A 172 -2.22 9.21 -9.80
C LEU A 172 -2.52 9.23 -8.30
N HIS A 173 -2.03 8.25 -7.56
CA HIS A 173 -2.02 8.28 -6.10
C HIS A 173 -0.68 8.83 -5.64
N LEU A 174 -0.62 10.11 -5.24
CA LEU A 174 0.61 10.79 -4.84
C LEU A 174 0.64 11.04 -3.33
N GLY A 175 1.39 10.22 -2.61
CA GLY A 175 1.62 10.36 -1.18
C GLY A 175 3.02 9.88 -0.79
N SER A 176 3.20 9.47 0.47
CA SER A 176 4.47 8.90 0.93
C SER A 176 4.84 7.62 0.18
N GLY A 177 3.84 6.85 -0.23
CA GLY A 177 3.91 5.97 -1.39
C GLY A 177 3.22 6.61 -2.58
N ALA A 178 3.81 6.46 -3.76
CA ALA A 178 3.26 7.03 -4.98
C ALA A 178 3.11 5.96 -6.05
N SER A 179 1.97 5.94 -6.74
CA SER A 179 1.76 5.08 -7.91
C SER A 179 0.89 5.76 -8.97
N VAL A 180 0.86 5.17 -10.16
CA VAL A 180 -0.03 5.53 -11.27
C VAL A 180 -0.83 4.29 -11.66
N CYS A 181 -2.08 4.46 -12.08
CA CYS A 181 -2.93 3.40 -12.62
C CYS A 181 -3.59 3.86 -13.92
N ALA A 182 -3.48 3.03 -14.95
CA ALA A 182 -4.26 3.18 -16.18
C ALA A 182 -5.53 2.33 -16.10
N VAL A 183 -6.67 2.96 -16.39
CA VAL A 183 -7.99 2.33 -16.45
C VAL A 183 -8.55 2.46 -17.85
N GLN A 184 -9.06 1.36 -18.38
CA GLN A 184 -9.80 1.32 -19.64
C GLN A 184 -11.17 0.68 -19.43
N LYS A 185 -12.23 1.35 -19.89
CA LYS A 185 -13.62 0.92 -19.72
C LYS A 185 -13.94 0.51 -18.26
N GLY A 186 -13.46 1.31 -17.31
CA GLY A 186 -13.68 1.09 -15.88
C GLY A 186 -12.93 -0.09 -15.26
N LYS A 187 -11.97 -0.71 -15.97
CA LYS A 187 -11.10 -1.76 -15.44
C LYS A 187 -9.64 -1.32 -15.47
N PRO A 188 -8.84 -1.62 -14.44
CA PRO A 188 -7.41 -1.35 -14.51
C PRO A 188 -6.77 -2.23 -15.59
N ILE A 189 -5.93 -1.61 -16.40
CA ILE A 189 -5.16 -2.28 -17.44
C ILE A 189 -3.65 -2.17 -17.20
N ASP A 190 -3.22 -1.25 -16.33
CA ASP A 190 -1.83 -1.14 -15.90
C ASP A 190 -1.71 -0.39 -14.55
N THR A 191 -0.57 -0.56 -13.88
CA THR A 191 -0.21 0.14 -12.65
C THR A 191 1.31 0.17 -12.44
N SER A 192 1.82 1.28 -11.91
CA SER A 192 3.28 1.48 -11.82
C SER A 192 3.97 0.58 -10.79
N MET A 193 3.27 0.20 -9.71
CA MET A 193 3.87 -0.69 -8.69
C MET A 193 3.83 -2.14 -9.13
N GLY A 194 4.83 -2.90 -8.70
CA GLY A 194 5.20 -4.21 -9.20
C GLY A 194 4.66 -5.39 -8.42
N MET A 195 5.53 -6.40 -8.29
CA MET A 195 5.43 -7.46 -7.29
C MET A 195 5.45 -6.89 -5.87
N THR A 196 6.15 -5.77 -5.67
CA THR A 196 6.20 -5.06 -4.39
C THR A 196 5.90 -3.57 -4.58
N PRO A 197 5.61 -2.84 -3.50
CA PRO A 197 5.44 -1.39 -3.56
C PRO A 197 6.73 -0.59 -3.82
N LEU A 198 7.84 -1.22 -4.21
CA LEU A 198 9.10 -0.52 -4.55
C LEU A 198 9.11 0.04 -5.97
N GLU A 199 8.57 -0.71 -6.93
CA GLU A 199 8.59 -0.32 -8.36
C GLU A 199 7.70 0.91 -8.60
N GLY A 200 8.03 1.71 -9.61
CA GLY A 200 7.20 2.81 -10.07
C GLY A 200 7.82 4.20 -9.85
N LEU A 201 6.99 5.05 -9.26
CA LEU A 201 7.33 6.44 -9.03
C LEU A 201 8.42 6.60 -7.97
N VAL A 202 9.13 7.73 -8.01
CA VAL A 202 9.92 8.20 -6.86
C VAL A 202 8.95 8.45 -5.71
N MET A 203 9.32 8.07 -4.49
CA MET A 203 8.47 8.23 -3.30
C MET A 203 9.24 8.90 -2.16
N SER A 204 8.63 9.05 -0.98
CA SER A 204 9.29 9.70 0.17
C SER A 204 10.60 9.04 0.57
N THR A 205 10.61 7.71 0.72
CA THR A 205 11.77 6.93 1.20
C THR A 205 12.14 5.76 0.31
N ARG A 206 11.43 5.59 -0.81
CA ARG A 206 11.60 4.48 -1.77
C ARG A 206 12.12 4.99 -3.09
N ALA A 207 13.00 4.21 -3.71
CA ALA A 207 13.66 4.56 -4.97
C ALA A 207 12.68 4.70 -6.15
N GLY A 208 11.65 3.85 -6.24
CA GLY A 208 10.89 3.68 -7.48
C GLY A 208 11.63 2.77 -8.46
N ASP A 209 11.38 2.91 -9.77
CA ASP A 209 12.18 2.19 -10.79
C ASP A 209 13.67 2.49 -10.61
N LEU A 210 14.43 1.40 -10.59
CA LEU A 210 15.88 1.34 -10.46
C LEU A 210 16.37 0.19 -11.33
N ASP A 211 17.54 0.34 -11.94
CA ASP A 211 18.21 -0.75 -12.67
C ASP A 211 18.54 -1.89 -11.68
N PRO A 212 18.13 -3.16 -11.95
CA PRO A 212 18.54 -4.32 -11.15
C PRO A 212 20.07 -4.44 -10.98
N GLY A 213 20.87 -3.94 -11.91
CA GLY A 213 22.33 -3.87 -11.81
C GLY A 213 22.82 -3.08 -10.58
N VAL A 214 22.07 -2.06 -10.13
CA VAL A 214 22.38 -1.31 -8.91
C VAL A 214 22.20 -2.19 -7.67
N VAL A 215 21.16 -3.03 -7.64
CA VAL A 215 20.93 -3.98 -6.54
C VAL A 215 22.10 -4.97 -6.45
N LEU A 216 22.52 -5.52 -7.59
CA LEU A 216 23.67 -6.42 -7.67
C LEU A 216 24.98 -5.74 -7.25
N TYR A 217 25.17 -4.47 -7.61
CA TYR A 217 26.32 -3.69 -7.20
C TYR A 217 26.36 -3.48 -5.69
N LEU A 218 25.24 -3.12 -5.05
CA LEU A 218 25.15 -2.96 -3.59
C LEU A 218 25.50 -4.26 -2.84
N LEU A 219 25.04 -5.40 -3.32
CA LEU A 219 25.40 -6.71 -2.76
C LEU A 219 26.90 -6.98 -2.90
N LYS A 220 27.49 -6.68 -4.06
CA LYS A 220 28.94 -6.81 -4.29
C LYS A 220 29.79 -5.88 -3.43
N MET A 221 29.22 -4.76 -2.95
CA MET A 221 29.86 -3.88 -1.96
C MET A 221 29.81 -4.45 -0.53
N GLY A 222 29.28 -5.67 -0.34
CA GLY A 222 29.25 -6.36 0.95
C GLY A 222 27.96 -6.17 1.74
N LYS A 223 26.92 -5.55 1.16
CA LYS A 223 25.61 -5.46 1.83
C LYS A 223 24.89 -6.81 1.78
N THR A 224 24.18 -7.17 2.85
CA THR A 224 23.28 -8.34 2.84
C THR A 224 21.98 -8.04 2.07
N PRO A 225 21.24 -9.06 1.61
CA PRO A 225 19.92 -8.87 1.01
C PRO A 225 18.96 -8.05 1.88
N GLU A 226 18.96 -8.28 3.20
CA GLU A 226 18.12 -7.57 4.17
C GLU A 226 18.52 -6.11 4.32
N GLU A 227 19.83 -5.82 4.30
CA GLU A 227 20.34 -4.44 4.31
C GLU A 227 19.96 -3.70 3.03
N VAL A 228 20.06 -4.35 1.87
CA VAL A 228 19.65 -3.77 0.59
C VAL A 228 18.14 -3.54 0.57
N GLU A 229 17.34 -4.48 1.04
CA GLU A 229 15.88 -4.31 1.14
C GLU A 229 15.54 -3.12 2.05
N SER A 230 16.12 -3.06 3.26
CA SER A 230 15.90 -1.95 4.19
C SER A 230 16.30 -0.61 3.58
N PHE A 231 17.46 -0.55 2.91
CA PHE A 231 17.95 0.64 2.22
C PHE A 231 16.95 1.13 1.14
N LEU A 232 16.48 0.23 0.29
CA LEU A 232 15.52 0.55 -0.77
C LEU A 232 14.16 1.03 -0.24
N TYR A 233 13.74 0.57 0.94
CA TYR A 233 12.46 0.97 1.55
C TYR A 233 12.54 2.26 2.39
N LYS A 234 13.67 2.52 3.05
CA LYS A 234 13.75 3.50 4.15
C LYS A 234 14.74 4.64 3.93
N GLU A 235 15.68 4.49 3.00
CA GLU A 235 16.81 5.41 2.85
C GLU A 235 16.94 5.99 1.44
N CYS A 236 16.04 5.60 0.53
CA CYS A 236 16.01 6.07 -0.86
C CYS A 236 14.98 7.20 -1.06
N GLY A 237 14.60 7.45 -2.32
CA GLY A 237 13.56 8.43 -2.67
C GLY A 237 13.97 9.86 -2.33
N ILE A 238 12.99 10.69 -2.00
CA ILE A 238 13.21 12.10 -1.63
C ILE A 238 14.15 12.22 -0.42
N LYS A 239 13.99 11.33 0.57
CA LYS A 239 14.86 11.27 1.75
C LYS A 239 16.31 10.99 1.38
N GLY A 240 16.56 10.05 0.48
CA GLY A 240 17.93 9.75 0.03
C GLY A 240 18.60 10.93 -0.69
N LEU A 241 17.81 11.80 -1.33
CA LEU A 241 18.32 12.94 -2.10
C LEU A 241 18.46 14.23 -1.27
N THR A 242 17.69 14.37 -0.20
CA THR A 242 17.57 15.64 0.54
C THR A 242 17.71 15.51 2.06
N GLY A 243 17.81 14.30 2.59
CA GLY A 243 17.84 14.01 4.03
C GLY A 243 16.45 13.93 4.68
N ASP A 244 15.38 14.40 4.02
CA ASP A 244 14.01 14.40 4.53
C ASP A 244 13.04 13.81 3.49
N GLY A 245 12.07 13.01 3.92
CA GLY A 245 11.07 12.39 3.03
C GLY A 245 9.79 13.21 2.87
N ASP A 246 9.65 14.35 3.56
CA ASP A 246 8.45 15.18 3.53
C ASP A 246 8.38 16.04 2.24
N MET A 247 7.37 15.76 1.42
CA MET A 247 7.11 16.49 0.18
C MET A 247 6.82 17.98 0.38
N ARG A 248 6.20 18.36 1.51
CA ARG A 248 5.90 19.78 1.80
C ARG A 248 7.19 20.56 1.98
N ARG A 249 8.12 20.00 2.75
CA ARG A 249 9.44 20.59 2.98
C ARG A 249 10.25 20.64 1.68
N LEU A 250 10.23 19.56 0.89
CA LEU A 250 10.86 19.54 -0.43
C LEU A 250 10.40 20.72 -1.30
N ILE A 251 9.08 20.95 -1.40
CA ILE A 251 8.52 22.03 -2.21
C ILE A 251 8.92 23.41 -1.67
N GLU A 252 8.92 23.57 -0.34
CA GLU A 252 9.33 24.82 0.30
C GLU A 252 10.81 25.14 0.04
N ASP A 253 11.69 24.16 0.23
CA ASP A 253 13.12 24.30 0.04
C ASP A 253 13.45 24.54 -1.45
N ALA A 254 12.76 23.85 -2.37
CA ALA A 254 12.90 24.11 -3.81
C ALA A 254 12.47 25.53 -4.18
N ARG A 255 11.38 26.06 -3.60
CA ARG A 255 10.96 27.46 -3.81
C ARG A 255 11.97 28.49 -3.28
N LYS A 256 12.77 28.12 -2.29
CA LYS A 256 13.86 28.94 -1.74
C LYS A 256 15.17 28.80 -2.53
N GLY A 257 15.20 28.02 -3.62
CA GLY A 257 16.40 27.79 -4.43
C GLY A 257 17.40 26.81 -3.82
N VAL A 258 16.98 25.95 -2.89
CA VAL A 258 17.85 24.89 -2.36
C VAL A 258 18.11 23.86 -3.46
N ARG A 259 19.34 23.85 -3.98
CA ARG A 259 19.72 23.11 -5.19
C ARG A 259 19.34 21.62 -5.17
N ASP A 260 19.55 20.92 -4.06
CA ASP A 260 19.24 19.49 -3.98
C ASP A 260 17.74 19.22 -3.89
N ALA A 261 16.98 20.15 -3.28
CA ALA A 261 15.52 20.10 -3.30
C ALA A 261 14.96 20.31 -4.71
N GLU A 262 15.51 21.27 -5.47
CA GLU A 262 15.11 21.50 -6.87
C GLU A 262 15.39 20.28 -7.75
N LYS A 263 16.57 19.65 -7.60
CA LYS A 263 16.91 18.41 -8.33
C LYS A 263 15.98 17.26 -7.96
N ALA A 264 15.75 17.05 -6.66
CA ALA A 264 14.89 15.96 -6.18
C ALA A 264 13.44 16.15 -6.64
N LEU A 265 12.91 17.38 -6.58
CA LEU A 265 11.58 17.70 -7.10
C LEU A 265 11.51 17.50 -8.63
N SER A 266 12.54 17.92 -9.36
CA SER A 266 12.62 17.73 -10.81
C SER A 266 12.63 16.25 -11.18
N LEU A 267 13.38 15.41 -10.47
CA LEU A 267 13.40 13.96 -10.66
C LEU A 267 12.04 13.33 -10.35
N TYR A 268 11.39 13.74 -9.25
CA TYR A 268 10.06 13.27 -8.87
C TYR A 268 9.03 13.57 -9.97
N VAL A 269 8.99 14.82 -10.46
CA VAL A 269 8.10 15.24 -11.54
C VAL A 269 8.43 14.56 -12.86
N TYR A 270 9.71 14.42 -13.19
CA TYR A 270 10.16 13.71 -14.40
C TYR A 270 9.67 12.26 -14.40
N ARG A 271 9.81 11.56 -13.26
CA ARG A 271 9.35 10.18 -13.15
C ARG A 271 7.83 10.08 -13.31
N ILE A 272 7.06 11.03 -12.76
CA ILE A 272 5.61 11.11 -12.99
C ILE A 272 5.28 11.30 -14.47
N LYS A 273 5.95 12.23 -15.17
CA LYS A 273 5.69 12.51 -16.58
C LYS A 273 6.02 11.34 -17.52
N LYS A 274 6.97 10.49 -17.12
CA LYS A 274 7.37 9.30 -17.88
C LYS A 274 6.30 8.19 -17.83
N TYR A 275 5.55 8.11 -16.74
CA TYR A 275 4.42 7.19 -16.56
C TYR A 275 3.14 7.79 -17.16
#